data_AF-A0A354GWY5-F1
#
_entry.id   AF-A0A354GWY5-F1
#
_cell.length_a   1.000
_cell.length_b   1.000
_cell.length_c   1.000
_cell.angle_alpha   90.00
_cell.angle_beta   90.00
_cell.angle_gamma   90.00
#
_symmetry.space_group_name_H-M   'P 1'
#
loop_
_entity.id
_entity.type
_entity.pdbx_description
1 polymer ?
#
loop_
_entity_poly.entity_id
_entity_poly.type
_entity_poly.pdbx_seq_one_letter_code
_entity_poly.pdbx_strand_id
1 'polypeptide(L)'
;MQRTSPYTVGWMDTSIHDFLSQIEEPTSDMAYALVTCLDSSSDVASLSENSPLLKEFKNQGKFVGKGVLLTIRRLLALERRQRIFFGFDEVWFFSQALVCPKPENVMITGPGKIPSEMTPDLTEWMRSNGASLGLGDGVGMNFCARLHGVARRLVESLSGPKFNLLNASAKSH
;
A
#
# COMPACT_ATOMS: atom_id res chain seq x y z
N MET A 1 -0.95 10.36 -28.71
CA MET A 1 -1.86 9.57 -27.85
C MET A 1 -1.20 9.39 -26.49
N GLN A 2 -1.69 10.07 -25.45
CA GLN A 2 -1.23 9.80 -24.08
C GLN A 2 -1.72 8.41 -23.69
N ARG A 3 -0.80 7.45 -23.53
CA ARG A 3 -1.11 6.16 -22.91
C ARG A 3 -1.47 6.44 -21.46
N THR A 4 -2.77 6.39 -21.14
CA THR A 4 -3.23 6.46 -19.76
C THR A 4 -2.59 5.32 -18.98
N SER A 5 -1.89 5.64 -17.89
CA SER A 5 -1.31 4.63 -17.00
C SER A 5 -2.39 3.62 -16.58
N PRO A 6 -2.11 2.30 -16.54
CA PRO A 6 -3.05 1.29 -16.08
C PRO A 6 -3.29 1.37 -14.56
N TYR A 7 -2.62 2.29 -13.87
CA TYR A 7 -2.72 2.51 -12.45
C TYR A 7 -3.64 3.69 -12.13
N THR A 8 -4.41 3.52 -11.06
CA THR A 8 -5.29 4.54 -10.50
C THR A 8 -4.85 4.82 -9.07
N VAL A 9 -4.60 6.09 -8.78
CA VAL A 9 -4.34 6.59 -7.42
C VAL A 9 -5.65 7.06 -6.79
N GLY A 10 -5.81 6.85 -5.49
CA GLY A 10 -7.00 7.27 -4.76
C GLY A 10 -6.78 7.28 -3.25
N TRP A 11 -7.86 7.56 -2.52
CA TRP A 11 -7.88 7.65 -1.07
C TRP A 11 -9.18 7.05 -0.52
N MET A 12 -9.11 6.40 0.64
CA MET A 12 -10.24 5.78 1.34
C MET A 12 -10.18 6.09 2.84
N ASP A 13 -11.36 6.22 3.46
CA ASP A 13 -11.52 6.42 4.91
C ASP A 13 -11.45 5.06 5.64
N THR A 14 -10.25 4.48 5.65
CA THR A 14 -9.93 3.18 6.28
C THR A 14 -8.43 3.14 6.59
N SER A 15 -7.96 2.10 7.28
CA SER A 15 -6.55 1.84 7.57
C SER A 15 -6.02 0.62 6.82
N ILE A 16 -4.70 0.48 6.73
CA ILE A 16 -4.08 -0.75 6.19
C ILE A 16 -4.44 -1.96 7.05
N HIS A 17 -4.53 -1.77 8.37
CA HIS A 17 -4.95 -2.81 9.30
C HIS A 17 -6.37 -3.32 8.97
N ASP A 18 -7.34 -2.42 8.83
CA ASP A 18 -8.72 -2.78 8.51
C ASP A 18 -8.81 -3.48 7.15
N PHE A 19 -8.06 -3.00 6.16
CA PHE A 19 -8.00 -3.64 4.84
C PHE A 19 -7.45 -5.06 4.92
N LEU A 20 -6.33 -5.28 5.62
CA LEU A 20 -5.72 -6.60 5.77
C LEU A 20 -6.62 -7.56 6.57
N SER A 21 -7.37 -7.05 7.56
CA SER A 21 -8.30 -7.84 8.38
C SER A 21 -9.43 -8.47 7.56
N GLN A 22 -9.80 -7.85 6.44
CA GLN A 22 -10.85 -8.31 5.54
C GLN A 22 -10.37 -9.35 4.52
N ILE A 23 -9.06 -9.61 4.44
CA ILE A 23 -8.51 -10.61 3.52
C ILE A 23 -8.60 -11.99 4.18
N GLU A 24 -9.62 -12.76 3.79
CA GLU A 24 -9.75 -14.17 4.15
C GLU A 24 -8.75 -15.03 3.37
N GLU A 25 -8.79 -14.94 2.03
CA GLU A 25 -7.94 -15.67 1.11
C GLU A 25 -7.21 -14.72 0.14
N PRO A 26 -5.86 -14.72 0.13
CA PRO A 26 -5.11 -13.88 -0.79
C PRO A 26 -5.24 -14.33 -2.24
N THR A 27 -5.41 -13.37 -3.15
CA THR A 27 -5.40 -13.63 -4.60
C THR A 27 -3.98 -13.84 -5.12
N SER A 28 -3.85 -14.44 -6.31
CA SER A 28 -2.56 -14.63 -6.97
C SER A 28 -1.85 -13.30 -7.28
N ASP A 29 -2.60 -12.21 -7.49
CA ASP A 29 -2.04 -10.88 -7.72
C ASP A 29 -1.46 -10.24 -6.45
N MET A 30 -1.74 -10.80 -5.28
CA MET A 30 -1.27 -10.33 -3.98
C MET A 30 -0.43 -11.39 -3.26
N ALA A 31 0.18 -12.33 -3.98
CA ALA A 31 0.94 -13.44 -3.38
C ALA A 31 2.10 -12.98 -2.48
N TYR A 32 2.70 -11.83 -2.76
CA TYR A 32 3.78 -11.22 -2.01
C TYR A 32 3.42 -9.81 -1.57
N ALA A 33 3.95 -9.42 -0.42
CA ALA A 33 3.82 -8.09 0.15
C ALA A 33 5.22 -7.54 0.49
N LEU A 34 5.53 -6.33 0.02
CA LEU A 34 6.71 -5.57 0.41
C LEU A 34 6.28 -4.50 1.40
N VAL A 35 6.79 -4.56 2.62
CA VAL A 35 6.59 -3.51 3.63
C VAL A 35 7.76 -2.54 3.54
N THR A 36 7.47 -1.27 3.25
CA THR A 36 8.49 -0.22 3.06
C THR A 36 8.44 0.89 4.10
N CYS A 37 7.39 0.94 4.91
CA CYS A 37 7.29 1.85 6.05
C CYS A 37 6.62 1.14 7.22
N LEU A 38 7.23 1.24 8.39
CA LEU A 38 6.74 0.67 9.64
C LEU A 38 7.01 1.67 10.76
N ASP A 39 5.97 2.08 11.50
CA ASP A 39 6.09 3.01 12.64
C ASP A 39 6.83 4.31 12.27
N SER A 40 6.44 4.92 11.15
CA SER A 40 7.05 6.11 10.54
C SER A 40 8.53 5.96 10.12
N SER A 41 9.09 4.76 10.17
CA SER A 41 10.44 4.47 9.67
C SER A 41 10.40 3.85 8.28
N SER A 42 11.10 4.47 7.34
CA SER A 42 11.31 3.97 5.99
C SER A 42 12.50 3.00 5.88
N ASP A 43 13.23 2.77 6.97
CA ASP A 43 14.32 1.78 7.07
C ASP A 43 13.91 0.57 7.91
N VAL A 44 12.97 -0.19 7.36
CA VAL A 44 12.45 -1.42 7.97
C VAL A 44 13.56 -2.45 8.15
N ALA A 45 14.56 -2.44 7.28
CA ALA A 45 15.73 -3.31 7.38
C ALA A 45 16.53 -3.06 8.67
N SER A 46 16.84 -1.80 8.98
CA SER A 46 17.57 -1.42 10.19
C SER A 46 16.73 -1.58 11.47
N LEU A 47 15.41 -1.40 11.42
CA LEU A 47 14.53 -1.60 12.57
C LEU A 47 14.53 -3.04 13.10
N SER A 48 14.88 -4.02 12.25
CA SER A 48 14.90 -5.43 12.61
C SER A 48 15.86 -5.80 13.74
N GLU A 49 16.80 -4.93 14.09
CA GLU A 49 17.77 -5.18 15.17
C GLU A 49 17.21 -4.81 16.56
N ASN A 50 16.18 -3.96 16.60
CA ASN A 50 15.70 -3.27 17.81
C ASN A 50 14.59 -4.02 18.56
N SER A 51 13.96 -5.02 17.96
CA SER A 51 12.87 -5.78 18.59
C SER A 51 12.88 -7.26 18.17
N PRO A 52 12.69 -8.22 19.11
CA PRO A 52 12.52 -9.64 18.79
C PRO A 52 11.41 -9.92 17.78
N LEU A 53 10.35 -9.11 17.78
CA LEU A 53 9.22 -9.23 16.85
C LEU A 53 9.63 -8.83 15.42
N LEU A 54 10.45 -7.79 15.29
CA LEU A 54 10.99 -7.35 14.01
C LEU A 54 12.09 -8.30 13.50
N LYS A 55 12.77 -9.02 14.40
CA LYS A 55 13.63 -10.15 14.03
C LYS A 55 12.84 -11.32 13.45
N GLU A 56 11.66 -11.65 14.02
CA GLU A 56 10.77 -12.67 13.44
C GLU A 56 10.29 -12.22 12.05
N PHE A 57 9.89 -10.96 11.90
CA PHE A 57 9.51 -10.36 10.62
C PHE A 57 10.64 -10.47 9.57
N LYS A 58 11.88 -10.14 9.96
CA LYS A 58 13.09 -10.33 9.14
C LYS A 58 13.31 -11.78 8.74
N ASN A 59 13.26 -12.70 9.70
CA ASN A 59 13.53 -14.13 9.47
C ASN A 59 12.50 -14.78 8.55
N GLN A 60 11.31 -14.20 8.43
CA GLN A 60 10.23 -14.67 7.57
C GLN A 60 10.20 -14.00 6.18
N GLY A 61 11.06 -13.03 5.93
CA GLY A 61 11.09 -12.24 4.70
C GLY A 61 12.47 -12.18 4.03
N LYS A 62 12.52 -11.44 2.92
CA LYS A 62 13.73 -11.10 2.17
C LYS A 62 13.85 -9.58 2.10
N PHE A 63 15.03 -9.04 2.34
CA PHE A 63 15.25 -7.61 2.16
C PHE A 63 15.24 -7.22 0.68
N VAL A 64 14.57 -6.10 0.40
CA VAL A 64 14.54 -5.44 -0.91
C VAL A 64 14.77 -3.95 -0.67
N GLY A 65 16.02 -3.52 -0.82
CA GLY A 65 16.45 -2.20 -0.37
C GLY A 65 16.24 -2.05 1.14
N LYS A 66 15.51 -1.01 1.54
CA LYS A 66 15.14 -0.72 2.94
C LYS A 66 13.86 -1.43 3.41
N GLY A 67 13.15 -2.11 2.52
CA GLY A 67 11.91 -2.83 2.82
C GLY A 67 12.10 -4.33 3.03
N VAL A 68 11.05 -4.98 3.51
CA VAL A 68 11.01 -6.44 3.70
C VAL A 68 9.90 -7.04 2.85
N LEU A 69 10.27 -7.95 1.96
CA LEU A 69 9.37 -8.73 1.13
C LEU A 69 9.03 -10.04 1.81
N LEU A 70 7.75 -10.36 1.93
CA LEU A 70 7.25 -11.62 2.47
C LEU A 70 6.05 -12.09 1.66
N THR A 71 5.69 -13.36 1.80
CA THR A 71 4.40 -13.84 1.25
C THR A 71 3.27 -13.18 2.02
N ILE A 72 2.17 -12.86 1.35
CA ILE A 72 0.96 -12.32 2.01
C ILE A 72 0.43 -13.20 3.14
N ARG A 73 0.51 -14.53 2.99
CA ARG A 73 0.09 -15.48 4.05
C ARG A 73 0.90 -15.28 5.33
N ARG A 74 2.21 -15.01 5.21
CA ARG A 74 3.08 -14.69 6.35
C ARG A 74 2.71 -13.33 6.94
N LEU A 75 2.45 -12.32 6.10
CA LEU A 75 2.03 -11.00 6.57
C LEU A 75 0.74 -11.10 7.39
N LEU A 76 -0.30 -11.76 6.85
CA LEU A 76 -1.57 -11.97 7.54
C LEU A 76 -1.41 -12.81 8.82
N ALA A 77 -0.56 -13.84 8.80
CA ALA A 77 -0.29 -14.63 10.00
C ALA A 77 0.37 -13.80 11.11
N LEU A 78 1.23 -12.85 10.75
CA LEU A 78 1.88 -11.98 11.72
C LEU A 78 0.94 -10.88 12.23
N GLU A 79 0.09 -10.35 11.37
CA GLU A 79 -0.98 -9.39 11.69
C GLU A 79 -1.99 -10.01 12.67
N ARG A 80 -2.56 -11.17 12.35
CA ARG A 80 -3.57 -11.87 13.19
C ARG A 80 -3.05 -12.31 14.55
N ARG A 81 -1.73 -12.52 14.69
CA ARG A 81 -1.11 -12.87 15.97
C ARG A 81 -1.01 -11.67 16.93
N GLN A 82 -1.51 -10.49 16.54
CA GLN A 82 -1.40 -9.23 17.28
C GLN A 82 0.04 -8.95 17.73
N ARG A 83 1.03 -9.45 16.98
CA ARG A 83 2.45 -9.39 17.33
C ARG A 83 3.22 -8.36 16.53
N ILE A 84 2.57 -7.74 15.55
CA ILE A 84 3.05 -6.54 14.89
C ILE A 84 2.09 -5.42 15.27
N PHE A 85 2.22 -4.89 16.49
CA PHE A 85 1.51 -3.68 16.94
C PHE A 85 2.04 -2.40 16.26
N PHE A 86 2.65 -2.52 15.08
CA PHE A 86 3.30 -1.41 14.39
C PHE A 86 2.45 -1.08 13.18
N GLY A 87 1.95 0.15 13.11
CA GLY A 87 1.23 0.66 11.94
C GLY A 87 2.02 0.31 10.69
N PHE A 88 1.45 -0.58 9.88
CA PHE A 88 1.93 -0.75 8.52
C PHE A 88 1.60 0.56 7.83
N ASP A 89 2.59 1.43 7.70
CA ASP A 89 2.34 2.71 7.09
C ASP A 89 2.43 2.58 5.57
N GLU A 90 3.19 1.61 5.03
CA GLU A 90 3.28 1.42 3.58
C GLU A 90 3.49 -0.05 3.19
N VAL A 91 2.59 -0.59 2.37
CA VAL A 91 2.60 -1.98 1.90
C VAL A 91 2.31 -2.06 0.41
N TRP A 92 3.08 -2.87 -0.31
CA TRP A 92 2.95 -3.08 -1.75
C TRP A 92 2.74 -4.56 -2.06
N PHE A 93 1.84 -4.88 -2.98
CA PHE A 93 1.47 -6.25 -3.32
C PHE A 93 1.91 -6.63 -4.73
N PHE A 94 2.36 -7.87 -4.87
CA PHE A 94 2.91 -8.42 -6.11
C PHE A 94 2.47 -9.87 -6.29
N SER A 95 2.41 -10.31 -7.54
CA SER A 95 2.20 -11.72 -7.88
C SER A 95 3.48 -12.56 -7.79
N GLN A 96 4.65 -11.93 -7.79
CA GLN A 96 5.96 -12.60 -7.85
C GLN A 96 6.94 -12.01 -6.83
N ALA A 97 7.96 -12.80 -6.47
CA ALA A 97 8.97 -12.42 -5.47
C ALA A 97 10.12 -11.56 -6.04
N LEU A 98 10.20 -11.40 -7.36
CA LEU A 98 11.28 -10.64 -8.00
C LEU A 98 10.90 -9.15 -8.04
N VAL A 99 11.31 -8.44 -7.00
CA VAL A 99 10.98 -7.03 -6.78
C VAL A 99 12.28 -6.23 -6.57
N CYS A 100 12.37 -5.08 -7.23
CA CYS A 100 13.39 -4.07 -7.06
C CYS A 100 13.01 -3.11 -5.92
N PRO A 101 14.00 -2.47 -5.27
CA PRO A 101 13.74 -1.46 -4.24
C PRO A 101 12.78 -0.36 -4.70
N LYS A 102 11.92 0.12 -3.78
CA LYS A 102 11.10 1.31 -3.99
C LYS A 102 12.00 2.56 -4.11
N PRO A 103 11.71 3.51 -5.01
CA PRO A 103 12.44 4.78 -5.08
C PRO A 103 12.29 5.57 -3.77
N GLU A 104 13.36 6.23 -3.33
CA GLU A 104 13.37 6.96 -2.06
C GLU A 104 12.46 8.21 -2.06
N ASN A 105 12.19 8.76 -3.24
CA ASN A 105 11.35 9.94 -3.45
C ASN A 105 9.84 9.61 -3.58
N VAL A 106 9.47 8.33 -3.56
CA VAL A 106 8.07 7.90 -3.69
C VAL A 106 7.59 7.47 -2.32
N MET A 107 6.63 8.19 -1.76
CA MET A 107 6.00 7.88 -0.48
C MET A 107 4.51 8.14 -0.60
N ILE A 108 3.70 7.11 -0.37
CA ILE A 108 2.23 7.22 -0.43
C ILE A 108 1.60 7.36 0.95
N THR A 109 2.42 7.47 2.00
CA THR A 109 2.01 7.67 3.39
C THR A 109 1.90 9.14 3.74
N GLY A 110 1.14 9.46 4.78
CA GLY A 110 1.04 10.82 5.33
C GLY A 110 -0.37 11.40 5.32
N PRO A 111 -0.55 12.64 5.80
CA PRO A 111 -1.88 13.22 6.00
C PRO A 111 -2.57 13.66 4.69
N GLY A 112 -1.82 13.74 3.59
CA GLY A 112 -2.30 14.22 2.29
C GLY A 112 -2.50 13.12 1.26
N LYS A 113 -3.25 13.43 0.20
CA LYS A 113 -3.37 12.56 -0.97
C LYS A 113 -2.06 12.50 -1.75
N ILE A 114 -1.84 11.40 -2.48
CA ILE A 114 -0.68 11.23 -3.39
C ILE A 114 -0.62 12.41 -4.37
N PRO A 115 0.49 13.18 -4.40
CA PRO A 115 0.63 14.30 -5.31
C PRO A 115 0.67 13.85 -6.79
N SER A 116 0.11 14.69 -7.67
CA SER A 116 0.01 14.39 -9.10
C SER A 116 1.39 14.24 -9.76
N GLU A 117 2.37 15.00 -9.29
CA GLU A 117 3.75 15.04 -9.72
C GLU A 117 4.52 13.76 -9.36
N MET A 118 4.12 13.04 -8.31
CA MET A 118 4.72 11.77 -7.89
C MET A 118 4.16 10.58 -8.68
N THR A 119 2.95 10.74 -9.24
CA THR A 119 2.21 9.64 -9.87
C THR A 119 2.95 8.99 -11.05
N PRO A 120 3.65 9.72 -11.95
CA PRO A 120 4.42 9.10 -13.04
C PRO A 120 5.48 8.12 -12.53
N ASP A 121 6.36 8.56 -11.63
CA ASP A 121 7.45 7.74 -11.09
C ASP A 121 6.92 6.53 -10.31
N LEU A 122 5.89 6.76 -9.48
CA LEU A 122 5.21 5.70 -8.74
C LEU A 122 4.65 4.63 -9.67
N THR A 123 3.89 5.02 -10.68
CA THR A 123 3.22 4.06 -11.58
C THR A 123 4.21 3.35 -12.49
N GLU A 124 5.32 4.00 -12.88
CA GLU A 124 6.40 3.37 -13.63
C GLU A 124 7.14 2.32 -12.78
N TRP A 125 7.44 2.63 -11.52
CA TRP A 125 8.02 1.65 -10.61
C TRP A 125 7.07 0.48 -10.37
N MET A 126 5.79 0.73 -10.12
CA MET A 126 4.80 -0.33 -9.96
C MET A 126 4.70 -1.22 -11.21
N ARG A 127 4.70 -0.61 -12.40
CA ARG A 127 4.65 -1.32 -13.68
C ARG A 127 5.88 -2.22 -13.88
N SER A 128 7.08 -1.69 -13.64
CA SER A 128 8.34 -2.43 -13.82
C SER A 128 8.50 -3.58 -12.83
N ASN A 129 7.90 -3.48 -11.65
CA ASN A 129 7.89 -4.52 -10.62
C ASN A 129 6.69 -5.45 -10.68
N GLY A 130 5.74 -5.23 -11.60
CA GLY A 130 4.51 -6.00 -11.65
C GLY A 130 3.62 -5.85 -10.41
N ALA A 131 3.72 -4.71 -9.70
CA ALA A 131 2.90 -4.43 -8.52
C ALA A 131 1.42 -4.33 -8.91
N SER A 132 0.55 -4.94 -8.11
CA SER A 132 -0.90 -4.92 -8.30
C SER A 132 -1.56 -3.80 -7.48
N LEU A 133 -1.05 -3.57 -6.26
CA LEU A 133 -1.61 -2.64 -5.29
C LEU A 133 -0.50 -2.06 -4.42
N GLY A 134 -0.57 -0.77 -4.11
CA GLY A 134 0.18 -0.11 -3.06
C GLY A 134 -0.78 0.58 -2.11
N LEU A 135 -0.51 0.48 -0.81
CA LEU A 135 -1.29 1.10 0.26
C LEU A 135 -0.36 1.96 1.11
N GLY A 136 -0.83 3.14 1.48
CA GLY A 136 -0.15 4.05 2.40
C GLY A 136 -1.11 4.56 3.48
N ASP A 137 -0.78 4.38 4.75
CA ASP A 137 -1.58 4.79 5.89
C ASP A 137 -1.27 6.24 6.34
N GLY A 138 -2.21 6.85 7.07
CA GLY A 138 -2.17 8.26 7.46
C GLY A 138 -3.47 8.74 8.12
N VAL A 139 -4.00 9.90 7.71
CA VAL A 139 -5.35 10.37 8.11
C VAL A 139 -6.46 9.52 7.47
N GLY A 140 -6.10 8.73 6.47
CA GLY A 140 -6.81 7.60 5.90
C GLY A 140 -5.85 6.89 4.97
N MET A 141 -6.35 5.93 4.19
CA MET A 141 -5.49 5.09 3.36
C MET A 141 -5.43 5.61 1.92
N ASN A 142 -4.25 6.06 1.52
CA ASN A 142 -3.91 6.24 0.10
C ASN A 142 -3.74 4.87 -0.55
N PHE A 143 -4.11 4.78 -1.82
CA PHE A 143 -3.81 3.59 -2.62
C PHE A 143 -3.36 3.95 -4.04
N CYS A 144 -2.59 3.05 -4.62
CA CYS A 144 -2.32 3.01 -6.05
C CYS A 144 -2.56 1.58 -6.54
N ALA A 145 -3.50 1.38 -7.46
CA ALA A 145 -3.92 0.05 -7.88
C ALA A 145 -3.93 -0.09 -9.40
N ARG A 146 -3.56 -1.28 -9.89
CA ARG A 146 -3.73 -1.65 -11.29
C ARG A 146 -5.20 -1.98 -11.55
N LEU A 147 -5.96 -1.01 -12.04
CA LEU A 147 -7.41 -1.13 -12.27
C LEU A 147 -7.74 -1.10 -13.76
N HIS A 148 -8.74 -1.90 -14.14
CA HIS A 148 -9.20 -2.01 -15.52
C HIS A 148 -10.73 -1.93 -15.59
N GLY A 149 -11.24 -1.60 -16.79
CA GLY A 149 -12.66 -1.61 -17.10
C GLY A 149 -13.53 -0.80 -16.12
N VAL A 150 -14.60 -1.42 -15.64
CA VAL A 150 -15.61 -0.77 -14.78
C VAL A 150 -15.03 -0.39 -13.41
N ALA A 151 -14.14 -1.20 -12.84
CA ALA A 151 -13.53 -0.90 -11.53
C ALA A 151 -12.75 0.43 -11.56
N ARG A 152 -11.98 0.65 -12.63
CA ARG A 152 -11.29 1.92 -12.86
C ARG A 152 -12.28 3.10 -12.93
N ARG A 153 -13.34 2.96 -13.72
CA ARG A 153 -14.37 4.00 -13.88
C ARG A 153 -15.08 4.33 -12.56
N LEU A 154 -15.38 3.30 -11.77
CA LEU A 154 -16.01 3.46 -10.46
C LEU A 154 -15.12 4.28 -9.53
N VAL A 155 -13.85 3.89 -9.39
CA VAL A 155 -12.89 4.60 -8.54
C VAL A 155 -12.66 6.03 -9.01
N GLU A 156 -12.51 6.26 -10.32
CA GLU A 156 -12.38 7.60 -10.90
C GLU A 156 -13.62 8.47 -10.59
N SER A 157 -14.82 7.89 -10.60
CA SER A 157 -16.07 8.61 -10.29
C SER A 157 -16.23 8.95 -8.81
N LEU A 158 -15.78 8.08 -7.92
CA LEU A 158 -15.82 8.28 -6.46
C LEU A 158 -14.73 9.25 -5.99
N SER A 159 -13.60 9.29 -6.69
CA SER A 159 -12.46 10.15 -6.37
C SER A 159 -12.56 11.56 -6.98
N GLY A 160 -13.57 11.82 -7.82
CA GLY A 160 -13.78 13.10 -8.50
C GLY A 160 -14.40 14.19 -7.60
N PRO A 161 -14.24 15.48 -7.94
CA PRO A 161 -14.69 16.62 -7.12
C PRO A 161 -16.21 16.67 -6.88
N LYS A 162 -17.02 15.92 -7.65
CA LYS A 162 -18.49 15.92 -7.55
C LYS A 162 -19.04 15.16 -6.33
N PHE A 163 -18.30 14.22 -5.75
CA PHE A 163 -18.77 13.47 -4.58
C PHE A 163 -18.67 14.26 -3.27
N ASN A 164 -17.84 15.30 -3.23
CA ASN A 164 -17.71 16.20 -2.07
C ASN A 164 -18.98 17.03 -1.80
N LEU A 165 -19.86 17.21 -2.78
CA LEU A 165 -21.10 17.98 -2.60
C LEU A 165 -22.22 17.19 -1.91
N LEU A 166 -22.21 15.86 -1.96
CA LEU A 166 -23.23 15.03 -1.31
C LEU A 166 -22.94 14.81 0.18
N ASN A 167 -21.66 14.73 0.58
CA ASN A 167 -21.29 14.58 1.99
C ASN A 167 -21.29 15.91 2.77
N ALA A 168 -21.24 17.06 2.09
CA ALA A 168 -21.32 18.37 2.75
C ALA A 168 -22.75 18.75 3.20
N SER A 169 -23.80 18.08 2.70
CA SER A 169 -25.19 18.33 3.11
C SER A 169 -25.67 17.46 4.29
N ALA A 170 -24.83 16.57 4.84
CA ALA A 170 -25.24 15.64 5.90
C ALA A 170 -24.78 16.04 7.33
N LYS A 171 -24.19 17.22 7.52
CA LYS A 171 -23.83 17.74 8.85
C LYS A 171 -24.29 19.19 9.02
N SER A 172 -25.59 19.37 9.22
CA SER A 172 -26.15 20.57 9.84
C SER A 172 -27.40 20.20 10.63
N HIS A 173 -27.18 19.75 11.87
CA HIS A 173 -28.14 19.80 12.96
C HIS A 173 -27.38 20.08 14.26
#